data_AF-A0A2V7E9I1-F1
#
_entry.id   AF-A0A2V7E9I1-F1
#
_cell.length_a   1.000
_cell.length_b   1.000
_cell.length_c   1.000
_cell.angle_alpha   90.00
_cell.angle_beta   90.00
_cell.angle_gamma   90.00
#
_symmetry.space_group_name_H-M   'P 1'
#
loop_
_entity.id
_entity.type
_entity.pdbx_description
1 polymer ?
#
loop_
_entity_poly.entity_id
_entity_poly.type
_entity_poly.pdbx_seq_one_letter_code
_entity_poly.pdbx_strand_id
1 'polypeptide(L)'
;MSGSSATLSSSRSDSGVETRSTGTVSRKTPRGFAAMDPQAQRAIAAKGGRAAHQKGTAHEFTSEEARIAGRKGGEASRGGRRSNASTETNP
;
A
#
# COMPACT_ATOMS: atom_id res chain seq x y z
N MET A 1 -29.05 33.76 -4.22
CA MET A 1 -27.94 32.92 -3.70
C MET A 1 -28.20 31.50 -4.18
N SER A 2 -27.44 31.04 -5.18
CA SER A 2 -27.55 29.70 -5.77
C SER A 2 -27.02 28.66 -4.77
N GLY A 3 -27.76 27.57 -4.57
CA GLY A 3 -27.40 26.48 -3.67
C GLY A 3 -27.92 25.15 -4.19
N SER A 4 -27.43 24.72 -5.36
CA SER A 4 -27.68 23.36 -5.86
C SER A 4 -26.80 22.37 -5.10
N SER A 5 -27.38 21.70 -4.11
CA SER A 5 -26.79 20.49 -3.50
C SER A 5 -27.51 19.28 -4.06
N ALA A 6 -26.85 18.55 -4.96
CA ALA A 6 -27.28 17.22 -5.37
C ALA A 6 -26.05 16.33 -5.54
N THR A 7 -26.08 15.25 -4.78
CA THR A 7 -25.10 14.17 -4.61
C THR A 7 -24.55 13.60 -5.92
N LEU A 8 -23.22 13.60 -6.08
CA LEU A 8 -22.55 12.85 -7.14
C LEU A 8 -22.17 11.46 -6.61
N SER A 9 -22.95 10.46 -7.03
CA SER A 9 -22.62 9.04 -6.96
C SER A 9 -21.33 8.80 -7.75
N SER A 10 -20.22 8.59 -7.04
CA SER A 10 -18.97 8.15 -7.66
C SER A 10 -18.95 6.62 -7.64
N SER A 11 -19.31 6.04 -8.78
CA SER A 11 -19.06 4.64 -9.11
C SER A 11 -17.58 4.32 -8.91
N ARG A 12 -17.28 3.51 -7.90
CA ARG A 12 -15.92 3.00 -7.63
C ARG A 12 -15.57 1.98 -8.69
N SER A 13 -14.88 2.43 -9.74
CA SER A 13 -14.20 1.54 -10.68
C SER A 13 -12.92 1.04 -10.01
N ASP A 14 -13.00 -0.18 -9.47
CA ASP A 14 -11.86 -0.98 -9.05
C ASP A 14 -11.08 -1.42 -10.30
N SER A 15 -10.07 -0.63 -10.70
CA SER A 15 -9.13 -1.05 -11.73
C SER A 15 -7.96 -1.78 -11.08
N GLY A 16 -8.11 -3.10 -11.06
CA GLY A 16 -7.06 -4.04 -10.69
C GLY A 16 -5.76 -3.72 -11.43
N VAL A 17 -4.69 -3.62 -10.65
CA VAL A 17 -3.33 -3.42 -11.14
C VAL A 17 -2.85 -4.70 -11.84
N GLU A 18 -3.03 -4.76 -13.16
CA GLU A 18 -2.37 -5.78 -13.97
C GLU A 18 -0.85 -5.55 -13.94
N THR A 19 -0.17 -6.45 -13.24
CA THR A 19 1.28 -6.44 -13.12
C THR A 19 1.84 -7.04 -14.40
N ARG A 20 2.38 -6.20 -15.30
CA ARG A 20 3.04 -6.66 -16.54
C ARG A 20 4.30 -7.46 -16.19
N SER A 21 4.19 -8.80 -16.21
CA SER A 21 5.33 -9.71 -16.12
C SER A 21 6.06 -9.78 -17.46
N THR A 22 7.12 -8.98 -17.61
CA THR A 22 8.13 -9.15 -18.64
C THR A 22 9.22 -10.10 -18.14
N GLY A 23 9.57 -11.08 -18.97
CA GLY A 23 10.72 -11.97 -18.77
C GLY A 23 10.32 -13.40 -18.48
N THR A 24 10.78 -14.30 -19.35
CA THR A 24 10.65 -15.76 -19.28
C THR A 24 11.33 -16.33 -18.03
N VAL A 25 10.76 -16.11 -16.85
CA VAL A 25 11.14 -16.83 -15.63
C VAL A 25 10.53 -18.21 -15.71
N SER A 26 11.36 -19.22 -15.95
CA SER A 26 11.06 -20.63 -15.69
C SER A 26 10.24 -20.71 -14.40
N ARG A 27 8.97 -21.14 -14.51
CA ARG A 27 7.96 -21.09 -13.43
C ARG A 27 8.46 -21.94 -12.26
N LYS A 28 9.22 -21.32 -11.34
CA LYS A 28 9.65 -21.97 -10.11
C LYS A 28 8.38 -22.29 -9.36
N THR A 29 8.12 -23.58 -9.16
CA THR A 29 7.01 -24.00 -8.30
C THR A 29 7.23 -23.37 -6.92
N PRO A 30 6.21 -22.71 -6.35
CA PRO A 30 6.32 -22.15 -5.03
C PRO A 30 6.64 -23.29 -4.07
N ARG A 31 7.56 -23.06 -3.14
CA ARG A 31 7.95 -24.03 -2.10
C ARG A 31 8.11 -23.32 -0.77
N GLY A 32 8.06 -24.08 0.33
CA GLY A 32 8.21 -23.55 1.68
C GLY A 32 7.16 -22.50 2.02
N PHE A 33 7.58 -21.37 2.57
CA PHE A 33 6.69 -20.28 3.01
C PHE A 33 5.81 -19.71 1.89
N ALA A 34 6.29 -19.73 0.64
CA ALA A 34 5.55 -19.25 -0.52
C ALA A 34 4.50 -20.25 -1.04
N ALA A 35 4.61 -21.54 -0.67
CA ALA A 35 3.64 -22.58 -1.03
C ALA A 35 2.57 -22.81 0.03
N MET A 36 2.74 -22.25 1.22
CA MET A 36 1.77 -22.37 2.31
C MET A 36 0.47 -21.62 2.00
N ASP A 37 -0.59 -22.02 2.69
CA ASP A 37 -1.86 -21.28 2.67
C ASP A 37 -1.66 -19.80 3.09
N PRO A 38 -2.31 -18.84 2.42
CA PRO A 38 -2.15 -17.42 2.74
C PRO A 38 -2.47 -17.05 4.20
N GLN A 39 -3.45 -17.73 4.83
CA GLN A 39 -3.79 -17.49 6.23
C GLN A 39 -2.65 -17.96 7.13
N ALA A 40 -2.08 -19.14 6.86
CA ALA A 40 -0.92 -19.66 7.58
C ALA A 40 0.30 -18.74 7.42
N GLN A 41 0.55 -18.26 6.20
CA GLN A 41 1.62 -17.31 5.89
C GLN A 41 1.47 -16.03 6.72
N ARG A 42 0.26 -15.44 6.76
CA ARG A 42 -0.04 -14.24 7.54
C ARG A 42 0.11 -14.48 9.04
N ALA A 43 -0.34 -15.62 9.54
CA ALA A 43 -0.22 -15.96 10.95
C ALA A 43 1.25 -16.08 11.40
N ILE A 44 2.08 -16.73 10.59
CA ILE A 44 3.52 -16.87 10.85
C ILE A 44 4.22 -15.51 10.76
N ALA A 45 3.95 -14.72 9.73
CA ALA A 45 4.51 -13.38 9.58
C ALA A 45 4.12 -12.49 10.78
N ALA A 46 2.86 -12.52 11.19
CA ALA A 46 2.38 -11.76 12.34
C ALA A 46 3.02 -12.24 13.66
N LYS A 47 3.22 -13.55 13.83
CA LYS A 47 3.92 -14.11 14.99
C LYS A 47 5.39 -13.68 15.03
N GLY A 48 6.08 -13.69 13.88
CA GLY A 48 7.46 -13.24 13.74
C GLY A 48 7.63 -11.76 14.10
N GLY A 49 6.76 -10.89 13.58
CA GLY A 49 6.76 -9.46 13.92
C GLY A 49 6.55 -9.22 15.42
N ARG A 50 5.52 -9.84 16.02
CA ARG A 50 5.26 -9.73 17.46
C ARG A 50 6.44 -10.23 18.30
N ALA A 51 7.04 -11.36 17.92
CA ALA A 51 8.17 -11.92 18.65
C ALA A 51 9.40 -10.99 18.60
N ALA A 52 9.68 -10.34 17.47
CA ALA A 52 10.79 -9.39 17.36
C ALA A 52 10.61 -8.16 18.27
N HIS A 53 9.38 -7.64 18.34
CA HIS A 53 9.03 -6.56 19.27
C HIS A 53 9.14 -7.02 20.73
N GLN A 54 8.59 -8.18 21.08
CA GLN A 54 8.66 -8.72 22.44
C GLN A 54 10.10 -9.00 22.90
N LYS A 55 10.96 -9.44 21.99
CA LYS A 55 12.38 -9.71 22.28
C LYS A 55 13.25 -8.45 22.36
N GLY A 56 12.69 -7.25 22.13
CA GLY A 56 13.44 -6.00 22.15
C GLY A 56 14.51 -5.89 21.05
N THR A 57 14.46 -6.74 20.03
CA THR A 57 15.35 -6.66 18.86
C THR A 57 14.83 -5.65 17.84
N ALA A 58 13.55 -5.28 17.93
CA ALA A 58 12.97 -4.22 17.11
C ALA A 58 13.33 -2.84 17.67
N HIS A 59 13.57 -1.89 16.76
CA HIS A 59 13.67 -0.47 17.12
C HIS A 59 12.33 0.01 17.66
N GLU A 60 12.33 0.55 18.88
CA GLU A 60 11.15 1.23 19.43
C GLU A 60 11.13 2.66 18.92
N PHE A 61 10.12 2.98 18.11
CA PHE A 61 9.94 4.35 17.65
C PHE A 61 9.37 5.21 18.77
N THR A 62 10.08 6.28 19.10
CA THR A 62 9.48 7.36 19.87
C THR A 62 8.37 8.03 19.03
N SER A 63 7.40 8.67 19.68
CA SER A 63 6.30 9.35 18.95
C SER A 63 6.80 10.41 17.96
N GLU A 64 7.94 11.05 18.26
CA GLU A 64 8.57 12.02 17.38
C GLU A 64 9.23 11.35 16.18
N GLU A 65 9.97 10.26 16.38
CA GLU A 65 10.59 9.50 15.29
C GLU A 65 9.54 8.90 14.34
N ALA A 66 8.44 8.35 14.87
CA ALA A 66 7.34 7.84 14.06
C ALA A 66 6.74 8.93 13.16
N ARG A 67 6.60 10.15 13.67
CA ARG A 67 6.10 11.31 12.92
C ARG A 67 7.08 11.72 11.81
N ILE A 68 8.37 11.77 12.11
CA ILE A 68 9.41 12.08 11.13
C ILE A 68 9.45 11.02 10.03
N ALA A 69 9.42 9.74 10.40
CA ALA A 69 9.39 8.61 9.47
C ALA A 69 8.12 8.62 8.60
N GLY A 70 6.96 8.90 9.21
CA GLY A 70 5.69 9.02 8.49
C GLY A 70 5.68 10.21 7.52
N ARG A 71 6.20 11.37 7.92
CA ARG A 71 6.38 12.52 7.04
C ARG A 71 7.31 12.20 5.88
N LYS A 72 8.47 11.59 6.15
CA LYS A 72 9.45 11.18 5.13
C LYS A 72 8.88 10.14 4.18
N GLY A 73 8.14 9.17 4.68
CA GLY A 73 7.43 8.18 3.87
C GLY A 73 6.34 8.83 3.01
N GLY A 74 5.59 9.78 3.59
CA GLY A 74 4.63 10.62 2.89
C GLY A 74 5.27 11.42 1.77
N GLU A 75 6.42 12.05 2.04
CA GLU A 75 7.26 12.78 1.08
C GLU A 75 7.79 11.88 -0.04
N ALA A 76 8.32 10.70 0.30
CA ALA A 76 8.76 9.72 -0.67
C ALA A 76 7.59 9.18 -1.52
N SER A 77 6.38 9.16 -0.96
CA SER A 77 5.15 8.75 -1.65
C SER A 77 4.48 9.86 -2.47
N ARG A 78 5.04 11.08 -2.53
CA ARG A 78 4.52 12.23 -3.33
C ARG A 78 4.68 12.04 -4.85
N GLY A 79 4.26 10.90 -5.39
CA GLY A 79 4.10 10.65 -6.82
C GLY A 79 2.91 9.77 -7.19
N GLY A 80 2.07 9.36 -6.23
CA GLY A 80 1.09 8.29 -6.49
C GLY A 80 -0.28 8.71 -7.05
N ARG A 81 -0.92 9.78 -6.54
CA ARG A 81 -2.39 9.94 -6.73
C ARG A 81 -2.92 11.38 -6.64
N ARG A 82 -2.23 12.41 -7.15
CA ARG A 82 -2.78 13.79 -7.17
C ARG A 82 -2.63 14.55 -8.50
N SER A 83 -2.15 13.92 -9.57
CA SER A 83 -1.83 14.58 -10.84
C SER A 83 -2.75 14.23 -12.01
N ASN A 84 -4.00 13.83 -11.78
CA ASN A 84 -4.97 13.55 -12.87
C ASN A 84 -6.22 14.45 -12.83
N ALA A 85 -6.04 15.71 -12.41
CA ALA A 85 -7.12 16.71 -12.36
C ALA A 85 -6.74 18.02 -13.07
N SER A 86 -5.92 17.94 -14.12
CA SER A 86 -5.58 19.08 -14.96
C SER A 86 -5.67 18.68 -16.43
N THR A 87 -6.89 18.69 -16.98
CA THR A 87 -7.13 18.74 -18.42
C THR A 87 -8.03 19.94 -18.70
N GLU A 88 -7.37 21.00 -19.16
CA GLU A 88 -7.80 21.98 -20.18
C GLU A 88 -9.31 22.18 -20.40
N THR A 89 -9.77 23.40 -20.17
CA THR A 89 -10.94 23.95 -20.85
C THR A 89 -10.48 25.19 -21.60
N ASN A 90 -10.43 25.08 -22.93
CA ASN A 90 -10.23 26.22 -23.85
C ASN A 90 -11.41 27.20 -23.70
N PRO A 91 -11.17 28.52 -23.80
CA PRO A 91 -12.21 29.54 -23.64
C PRO A 91 -13.32 29.46 -24.71
#